data_AF-A0A7W0PTG4-F1
#
_entry.id   AF-A0A7W0PTG4-F1
#
_cell.length_a   1.000
_cell.length_b   1.000
_cell.length_c   1.000
_cell.angle_alpha   90.00
_cell.angle_beta   90.00
_cell.angle_gamma   90.00
#
_symmetry.space_group_name_H-M   'P 1'
#
loop_
_entity.id
_entity.type
_entity.pdbx_description
1 polymer ?
#
loop_
_entity_poly.entity_id
_entity_poly.type
_entity_poly.pdbx_seq_one_letter_code
_entity_poly.pdbx_strand_id
1 'polypeptide(L)'
;MSSPYPHDLGDWQQASAVFTDPNLAPHRPFFESIRGLPLAQQNARLERKALANIQHRPLKYFENVAANVSRMFFDAPYSYSRQRPSALYFALPNALLLGAIMVAAFVAVRARGSLPAPAMPFAIFAVAAFGLHVFVSAYPRMLMPIVPLIVWFAATTIANNVRLVRPMTQGGG
;
A
#
# COMPACT_ATOMS: atom_id res chain seq x y z
N MET A 1 -10.60 -7.21 -3.92
CA MET A 1 -10.19 -6.87 -2.53
C MET A 1 -10.80 -7.75 -1.45
N SER A 2 -12.13 -7.88 -1.30
CA SER A 2 -12.76 -8.63 -0.19
C SER A 2 -13.14 -10.07 -0.54
N SER A 3 -12.45 -10.69 -1.51
CA SER A 3 -12.75 -12.08 -1.84
C SER A 3 -12.42 -13.00 -0.66
N PRO A 4 -13.27 -13.98 -0.35
CA PRO A 4 -13.04 -14.92 0.74
C PRO A 4 -12.15 -16.12 0.32
N TYR A 5 -11.78 -16.24 -0.96
CA TYR A 5 -11.07 -17.42 -1.46
C TYR A 5 -9.56 -17.35 -1.17
N PRO A 6 -8.91 -18.48 -0.79
CA PRO A 6 -7.53 -18.47 -0.31
C PRO A 6 -6.52 -17.80 -1.24
N HIS A 7 -6.60 -18.08 -2.55
CA HIS A 7 -5.63 -17.59 -3.54
C HIS A 7 -5.94 -16.19 -4.10
N ASP A 8 -7.06 -15.58 -3.67
CA ASP A 8 -7.37 -14.21 -4.02
C ASP A 8 -6.67 -13.27 -3.03
N LEU A 9 -5.70 -12.52 -3.51
CA LEU A 9 -4.81 -11.66 -2.72
C LEU A 9 -5.28 -10.20 -2.67
N GLY A 10 -6.51 -9.94 -3.10
CA GLY A 10 -7.17 -8.65 -2.98
C GLY A 10 -6.93 -7.68 -4.14
N ASP A 11 -6.06 -8.01 -5.08
CA ASP A 11 -5.87 -7.25 -6.32
C ASP A 11 -7.14 -7.21 -7.18
N TRP A 12 -7.22 -6.19 -8.03
CA TRP A 12 -8.31 -6.00 -8.96
C TRP A 12 -8.25 -7.01 -10.10
N GLN A 13 -9.40 -7.58 -10.40
CA GLN A 13 -9.62 -8.51 -11.49
C GLN A 13 -10.76 -7.98 -12.37
N GLN A 14 -10.66 -8.18 -13.68
CA GLN A 14 -11.72 -7.78 -14.59
C GLN A 14 -12.98 -8.63 -14.34
N ALA A 15 -14.15 -7.99 -14.25
CA ALA A 15 -15.41 -8.69 -14.03
C ALA A 15 -15.70 -9.74 -15.14
N SER A 16 -15.33 -9.44 -16.38
CA SER A 16 -15.47 -10.37 -17.51
C SER A 16 -14.58 -11.61 -17.38
N ALA A 17 -13.41 -11.49 -16.74
CA ALA A 17 -12.48 -12.60 -16.56
C ALA A 17 -13.07 -13.72 -15.68
N VAL A 18 -14.06 -13.42 -14.83
CA VAL A 18 -14.76 -14.44 -14.04
C VAL A 18 -15.35 -15.55 -14.91
N PHE A 19 -15.80 -15.21 -16.12
CA PHE A 19 -16.45 -16.17 -17.03
C PHE A 19 -15.47 -16.97 -17.89
N THR A 20 -14.21 -16.55 -18.00
CA THR A 20 -13.22 -17.15 -18.89
C THR A 20 -12.03 -17.76 -18.14
N ASP A 21 -11.60 -17.16 -17.03
CA ASP A 21 -10.49 -17.64 -16.21
C ASP A 21 -10.95 -18.79 -15.30
N PRO A 22 -10.34 -19.98 -15.38
CA PRO A 22 -10.61 -21.09 -14.45
C PRO A 22 -10.33 -20.75 -12.99
N ASN A 23 -9.33 -19.91 -12.70
CA ASN A 23 -8.97 -19.52 -11.34
C ASN A 23 -10.07 -18.68 -10.67
N LEU A 24 -10.86 -17.96 -11.47
CA LEU A 24 -11.97 -17.14 -11.00
C LEU A 24 -13.32 -17.88 -11.04
N ALA A 25 -13.34 -19.16 -11.43
CA ALA A 25 -14.56 -19.96 -11.50
C ALA A 25 -15.40 -19.96 -10.21
N PRO A 26 -14.82 -19.95 -8.99
CA PRO A 26 -15.59 -19.86 -7.74
C PRO A 26 -16.45 -18.59 -7.63
N HIS A 27 -16.18 -17.54 -8.40
CA HIS A 27 -16.97 -16.30 -8.41
C HIS A 27 -18.15 -16.33 -9.37
N ARG A 28 -18.15 -17.24 -10.36
CA ARG A 28 -19.16 -17.27 -11.44
C ARG A 28 -20.60 -17.27 -10.94
N PRO A 29 -21.01 -18.10 -9.96
CA PRO A 29 -22.42 -18.14 -9.53
C PRO A 29 -22.93 -16.77 -9.05
N PHE A 30 -22.09 -16.01 -8.36
CA PHE A 30 -22.46 -14.67 -7.92
C PHE A 30 -22.53 -13.69 -9.09
N PHE A 31 -21.55 -13.70 -10.00
CA PHE A 31 -21.55 -12.82 -11.16
C PHE A 31 -22.69 -13.13 -12.14
N GLU A 32 -23.10 -14.39 -12.27
CA GLU A 32 -24.30 -14.80 -13.01
C GLU A 32 -25.57 -14.25 -12.35
N SER A 33 -25.66 -14.30 -11.01
CA SER A 33 -26.85 -13.80 -10.28
C SER A 33 -27.11 -12.30 -10.44
N ILE A 34 -26.09 -11.51 -10.79
CA ILE A 34 -26.19 -10.07 -11.02
C ILE A 34 -26.18 -9.71 -12.51
N ARG A 35 -26.01 -10.71 -13.39
CA ARG A 35 -25.95 -10.51 -14.84
C ARG A 35 -27.31 -10.02 -15.34
N GLY A 36 -27.30 -8.98 -16.17
CA GLY A 36 -28.53 -8.38 -16.72
C GLY A 36 -29.23 -7.37 -15.81
N LEU A 37 -28.78 -7.19 -14.56
CA LEU A 37 -29.28 -6.11 -13.72
C LEU A 37 -28.76 -4.74 -14.22
N PRO A 38 -29.46 -3.64 -13.95
CA PRO A 38 -28.92 -2.29 -14.15
C PRO A 38 -27.62 -2.07 -13.37
N LEU A 39 -26.69 -1.28 -13.92
CA LEU A 39 -25.36 -1.04 -13.32
C LEU A 39 -25.42 -0.60 -11.86
N ALA A 40 -26.37 0.27 -11.50
CA ALA A 40 -26.56 0.72 -10.12
C ALA A 40 -26.89 -0.45 -9.17
N GLN A 41 -27.73 -1.40 -9.62
CA GLN A 41 -28.09 -2.57 -8.83
C GLN A 41 -26.94 -3.58 -8.74
N GLN A 42 -26.17 -3.75 -9.82
CA GLN A 42 -24.95 -4.57 -9.79
C GLN A 42 -23.96 -4.02 -8.77
N ASN A 43 -23.69 -2.72 -8.79
CA ASN A 43 -22.79 -2.07 -7.84
C ASN A 43 -23.25 -2.24 -6.40
N ALA A 44 -24.54 -2.01 -6.12
CA ALA A 44 -25.11 -2.21 -4.78
C ALA A 44 -25.07 -3.68 -4.30
N ARG A 45 -25.12 -4.66 -5.22
CA ARG A 45 -24.97 -6.08 -4.89
C ARG A 45 -23.50 -6.44 -4.62
N LEU A 46 -22.57 -5.91 -5.41
CA LEU A 46 -21.13 -6.07 -5.23
C LEU A 46 -20.67 -5.50 -3.89
N GLU A 47 -21.12 -4.29 -3.54
CA GLU A 47 -20.79 -3.65 -2.26
C GLU A 47 -21.31 -4.45 -1.07
N ARG A 48 -22.59 -4.87 -1.11
CA ARG A 48 -23.17 -5.73 -0.06
C ARG A 48 -22.41 -7.05 0.08
N LYS A 49 -22.04 -7.69 -1.04
CA LYS A 49 -21.24 -8.93 -1.00
C LYS A 49 -19.85 -8.68 -0.43
N ALA A 50 -19.23 -7.54 -0.75
CA ALA A 50 -17.93 -7.17 -0.21
C ALA A 50 -17.98 -6.96 1.31
N LEU A 51 -18.96 -6.22 1.82
CA LEU A 51 -19.17 -6.03 3.25
C LEU A 51 -19.46 -7.35 3.97
N ALA A 52 -20.33 -8.20 3.38
CA ALA A 52 -20.60 -9.52 3.93
C ALA A 52 -19.32 -10.37 4.02
N ASN A 53 -18.48 -10.39 2.98
CA ASN A 53 -17.24 -11.14 3.03
C ASN A 53 -16.28 -10.61 4.12
N ILE A 54 -16.17 -9.29 4.28
CA ILE A 54 -15.34 -8.67 5.34
C ILE A 54 -15.83 -9.09 6.73
N GLN A 55 -17.15 -9.04 6.96
CA GLN A 55 -17.75 -9.39 8.25
C GLN A 55 -17.60 -10.89 8.57
N HIS A 56 -17.80 -11.77 7.58
CA HIS A 56 -17.76 -13.21 7.80
C HIS A 56 -16.34 -13.81 7.73
N ARG A 57 -15.38 -13.11 7.10
CA ARG A 57 -13.99 -13.56 6.91
C ARG A 57 -12.99 -12.42 7.18
N PRO A 58 -12.97 -11.82 8.39
CA PRO A 58 -12.17 -10.64 8.68
C PRO A 58 -10.67 -10.91 8.55
N LEU A 59 -10.19 -12.09 8.98
CA LEU A 59 -8.77 -12.47 8.85
C LEU A 59 -8.33 -12.49 7.38
N LYS A 60 -9.16 -13.04 6.48
CA LYS A 60 -8.85 -13.05 5.05
C LYS A 60 -8.79 -11.65 4.47
N TYR A 61 -9.64 -10.74 4.92
CA TYR A 61 -9.55 -9.34 4.51
C TYR A 61 -8.24 -8.69 4.99
N PHE A 62 -7.79 -8.96 6.22
CA PHE A 62 -6.50 -8.48 6.71
C PHE A 62 -5.32 -9.04 5.92
N GLU A 63 -5.36 -10.31 5.51
CA GLU A 63 -4.35 -10.87 4.60
C GLU A 63 -4.29 -10.10 3.28
N ASN A 64 -5.45 -9.75 2.71
CA ASN A 64 -5.51 -8.98 1.48
C ASN A 64 -4.98 -7.56 1.68
N VAL A 65 -5.23 -6.95 2.85
CA VAL A 65 -4.68 -5.65 3.24
C VAL A 65 -3.15 -5.72 3.37
N ALA A 66 -2.61 -6.78 3.98
CA ALA A 66 -1.16 -7.00 4.03
C ALA A 66 -0.58 -7.19 2.62
N ALA A 67 -1.27 -7.94 1.76
CA ALA A 67 -0.88 -8.11 0.36
C ALA A 67 -0.91 -6.78 -0.42
N ASN A 68 -1.86 -5.89 -0.14
CA ASN A 68 -1.87 -4.52 -0.70
C ASN A 68 -0.64 -3.72 -0.29
N VAL A 69 -0.30 -3.70 1.01
CA VAL A 69 0.90 -3.01 1.51
C VAL A 69 2.13 -3.55 0.79
N SER A 70 2.27 -4.88 0.74
CA SER A 70 3.35 -5.53 0.01
C SER A 70 3.37 -5.14 -1.48
N ARG A 71 2.21 -5.12 -2.16
CA ARG A 71 2.12 -4.69 -3.57
C ARG A 71 2.50 -3.24 -3.76
N MET A 72 2.15 -2.35 -2.86
CA MET A 72 2.53 -0.93 -2.95
C MET A 72 4.06 -0.77 -2.92
N PHE A 73 4.74 -1.45 -1.99
CA PHE A 73 6.20 -1.31 -1.86
C PHE A 73 6.96 -2.20 -2.86
N PHE A 74 6.53 -3.43 -3.09
CA PHE A 74 7.34 -4.46 -3.76
C PHE A 74 6.73 -5.01 -5.05
N ASP A 75 5.58 -4.48 -5.48
CA ASP A 75 4.86 -4.95 -6.68
C ASP A 75 4.56 -6.46 -6.67
N ALA A 76 4.36 -7.02 -5.47
CA ALA A 76 4.02 -8.42 -5.25
C ALA A 76 3.39 -8.60 -3.86
N PRO A 77 2.56 -9.64 -3.62
CA PRO A 77 2.11 -10.67 -4.56
C PRO A 77 0.79 -10.33 -5.27
N TYR A 78 0.56 -10.93 -6.44
CA TYR A 78 -0.70 -10.83 -7.22
C TYR A 78 -1.42 -12.18 -7.27
N SER A 79 -2.76 -12.16 -7.28
CA SER A 79 -3.57 -13.37 -7.42
C SER A 79 -3.20 -14.11 -8.72
N TYR A 80 -2.98 -15.42 -8.61
CA TYR A 80 -2.73 -16.34 -9.75
C TYR A 80 -1.61 -15.92 -10.70
N SER A 81 -0.68 -15.05 -10.27
CA SER A 81 0.42 -14.57 -11.10
C SER A 81 1.77 -14.99 -10.53
N ARG A 82 2.69 -15.39 -11.40
CA ARG A 82 4.10 -15.52 -11.03
C ARG A 82 4.72 -14.14 -10.87
N GLN A 83 5.65 -14.02 -9.93
CA GLN A 83 6.45 -12.80 -9.77
C GLN A 83 7.16 -12.48 -11.09
N ARG A 84 7.02 -11.23 -11.52
CA ARG A 84 7.65 -10.73 -12.74
C ARG A 84 8.98 -10.07 -12.38
N PRO A 85 10.04 -10.24 -13.18
CA PRO A 85 11.29 -9.50 -12.96
C PRO A 85 11.08 -7.98 -12.92
N SER A 86 10.05 -7.47 -13.61
CA SER A 86 9.66 -6.06 -13.58
C SER A 86 9.29 -5.54 -12.18
N ALA A 87 8.93 -6.42 -11.25
CA ALA A 87 8.66 -6.03 -9.87
C ALA A 87 9.86 -5.34 -9.21
N LEU A 88 11.08 -5.69 -9.62
CA LEU A 88 12.31 -5.06 -9.14
C LEU A 88 12.39 -3.57 -9.46
N TYR A 89 11.78 -3.11 -10.56
CA TYR A 89 11.73 -1.69 -10.92
C TYR A 89 11.00 -0.84 -9.88
N PHE A 90 10.01 -1.42 -9.20
CA PHE A 90 9.31 -0.76 -8.10
C PHE A 90 9.92 -1.10 -6.75
N ALA A 91 10.25 -2.38 -6.52
CA ALA A 91 10.72 -2.87 -5.24
C ALA A 91 12.01 -2.18 -4.78
N LEU A 92 13.00 -2.00 -5.67
CA LEU A 92 14.29 -1.44 -5.27
C LEU A 92 14.19 0.05 -4.88
N PRO A 93 13.62 0.97 -5.70
CA PRO A 93 13.43 2.36 -5.29
C PRO A 93 12.56 2.50 -4.04
N ASN A 94 11.48 1.71 -3.93
CA ASN A 94 10.59 1.77 -2.78
C ASN A 94 11.23 1.22 -1.50
N ALA A 95 12.10 0.20 -1.59
CA ALA A 95 12.86 -0.30 -0.45
C ALA A 95 13.85 0.77 0.06
N LEU A 96 14.51 1.49 -0.84
CA LEU A 96 15.37 2.63 -0.48
C LEU A 96 14.56 3.74 0.18
N LEU A 97 13.38 4.06 -0.36
CA LEU A 97 12.48 5.06 0.20
C LEU A 97 11.99 4.66 1.60
N LEU A 98 11.64 3.39 1.79
CA LEU A 98 11.27 2.83 3.08
C LEU A 98 12.45 2.87 4.08
N GLY A 99 13.66 2.56 3.62
CA GLY A 99 14.88 2.73 4.41
C GLY A 99 15.08 4.18 4.84
N ALA A 100 14.94 5.13 3.91
CA ALA A 100 15.09 6.56 4.17
C ALA A 100 14.07 7.07 5.19
N ILE A 101 12.80 6.66 5.10
CA ILE A 101 11.77 7.07 6.07
C ILE A 101 12.02 6.45 7.46
N MET A 102 12.48 5.20 7.53
CA MET A 102 12.85 4.57 8.81
C MET A 102 14.01 5.28 9.48
N VAL A 103 15.07 5.62 8.73
CA VAL A 103 16.22 6.38 9.24
C VAL A 103 15.79 7.77 9.69
N ALA A 104 15.01 8.48 8.87
CA ALA A 104 14.51 9.80 9.21
C ALA A 104 13.64 9.79 10.48
N ALA A 105 12.71 8.84 10.59
CA ALA A 105 11.88 8.67 11.78
C ALA A 105 12.73 8.39 13.03
N PHE A 106 13.73 7.51 12.93
CA PHE A 106 14.66 7.22 14.03
C PHE A 106 15.43 8.48 14.47
N VAL A 107 15.98 9.24 13.52
CA VAL A 107 16.71 10.49 13.80
C VAL A 107 15.78 11.52 14.46
N ALA A 108 14.56 11.71 13.95
CA ALA A 108 13.58 12.64 14.52
C ALA A 108 13.27 12.31 15.99
N VAL A 109 13.02 11.03 16.29
CA VAL A 109 12.75 10.56 17.66
C VAL A 109 13.96 10.79 18.56
N ARG A 110 15.18 10.52 18.08
CA ARG A 110 16.40 10.60 18.89
C ARG A 110 16.88 12.02 19.17
N ALA A 111 16.78 12.90 18.17
CA ALA A 111 17.21 14.28 18.28
C ALA A 111 16.26 15.12 19.14
N ARG A 112 15.03 14.65 19.38
CA ARG A 112 13.94 15.41 20.04
C ARG A 112 13.77 16.83 19.45
N GLY A 113 14.21 17.03 18.21
CA GLY A 113 14.20 18.31 17.54
C GLY A 113 12.78 18.66 17.10
N SER A 114 12.44 19.94 17.07
CA SER A 114 11.23 20.40 16.42
C SER A 114 11.30 20.05 14.94
N LEU A 115 10.32 19.28 14.45
CA LEU A 115 10.17 19.07 13.01
C LEU A 115 9.89 20.41 12.31
N PRO A 116 10.25 20.58 11.02
CA PRO A 116 9.87 21.75 10.27
C PRO A 116 8.36 21.98 10.34
N ALA A 117 7.91 23.24 10.38
CA ALA A 117 6.49 23.60 10.51
C ALA A 117 5.52 22.81 9.58
N PRO A 118 5.85 22.54 8.29
CA PRO A 118 4.94 21.78 7.43
C PRO A 118 4.98 20.25 7.63
N ALA A 119 5.81 19.72 8.53
CA ALA A 119 5.95 18.27 8.70
C ALA A 119 4.65 17.59 9.16
N MET A 120 3.90 18.23 10.06
CA MET A 120 2.64 17.67 10.56
C MET A 120 1.55 17.56 9.48
N PRO A 121 1.20 18.61 8.70
CA PRO A 121 0.22 18.47 7.63
C PRO A 121 0.67 17.48 6.54
N PHE A 122 1.97 17.39 6.24
CA PHE A 122 2.48 16.40 5.30
C PHE A 122 2.40 14.97 5.82
N ALA A 123 2.65 14.75 7.12
CA ALA A 123 2.47 13.45 7.75
C ALA A 123 1.00 13.03 7.72
N ILE A 124 0.08 13.94 8.05
CA ILE A 124 -1.37 13.68 7.99
C ILE A 124 -1.77 13.31 6.55
N PHE A 125 -1.34 14.10 5.56
CA PHE A 125 -1.63 13.80 4.16
C PHE A 125 -1.05 12.45 3.72
N ALA A 126 0.20 12.15 4.07
CA ALA A 126 0.85 10.89 3.71
C ALA A 126 0.13 9.68 4.34
N VAL A 127 -0.24 9.77 5.62
CA VAL A 127 -0.99 8.72 6.33
C VAL A 127 -2.39 8.54 5.73
N ALA A 128 -3.11 9.63 5.46
CA ALA A 128 -4.43 9.57 4.87
C ALA A 128 -4.39 8.99 3.45
N ALA A 129 -3.46 9.46 2.61
CA ALA A 129 -3.28 8.97 1.25
C ALA A 129 -2.87 7.50 1.22
N PHE A 130 -1.94 7.07 2.10
CA PHE A 130 -1.55 5.67 2.21
C PHE A 130 -2.71 4.80 2.72
N GLY A 131 -3.35 5.22 3.82
CA GLY A 131 -4.45 4.49 4.45
C GLY A 131 -5.63 4.28 3.51
N LEU A 132 -6.02 5.30 2.74
CA LEU A 132 -7.09 5.20 1.75
C LEU A 132 -6.83 4.07 0.74
N HIS A 133 -5.59 3.95 0.24
CA HIS A 133 -5.25 2.94 -0.75
C HIS A 133 -5.09 1.55 -0.16
N VAL A 134 -4.62 1.42 1.08
CA VAL A 134 -4.37 0.12 1.71
C VAL A 134 -5.65 -0.69 1.96
N PHE A 135 -6.79 -0.04 2.17
CA PHE A 135 -8.08 -0.73 2.40
C PHE A 135 -8.82 -1.13 1.11
N VAL A 136 -8.42 -0.58 -0.04
CA VAL A 136 -8.93 -0.93 -1.38
C VAL A 136 -7.84 -1.62 -2.19
N SER A 137 -8.11 -2.14 -3.38
CA SER A 137 -7.03 -2.80 -4.17
C SER A 137 -5.86 -1.84 -4.44
N ALA A 138 -4.65 -2.17 -3.97
CA ALA A 138 -3.49 -1.26 -4.01
C ALA A 138 -2.37 -1.68 -4.99
N TYR A 139 -1.64 -0.71 -5.55
CA TYR A 139 -0.56 -0.91 -6.54
C TYR A 139 0.59 0.08 -6.32
N PRO A 140 1.82 -0.18 -6.82
CA PRO A 140 2.97 0.71 -6.61
C PRO A 140 2.74 2.17 -6.97
N ARG A 141 2.04 2.42 -8.10
CA ARG A 141 1.72 3.78 -8.58
C ARG A 141 0.93 4.63 -7.57
N MET A 142 0.25 4.01 -6.62
CA MET A 142 -0.52 4.72 -5.58
C MET A 142 0.37 5.36 -4.52
N LEU A 143 1.66 4.98 -4.42
CA LEU A 143 2.64 5.68 -3.59
C LEU A 143 3.17 6.96 -4.26
N MET A 144 3.11 7.08 -5.58
CA MET A 144 3.74 8.21 -6.31
C MET A 144 3.36 9.60 -5.76
N PRO A 145 2.10 9.88 -5.37
CA PRO A 145 1.74 11.19 -4.81
C PRO A 145 2.41 11.51 -3.47
N ILE A 146 2.77 10.50 -2.68
CA ILE A 146 3.39 10.69 -1.35
C ILE A 146 4.92 10.63 -1.39
N VAL A 147 5.52 10.10 -2.47
CA VAL A 147 6.98 10.00 -2.62
C VAL A 147 7.70 11.34 -2.40
N PRO A 148 7.30 12.48 -3.01
CA PRO A 148 7.98 13.75 -2.80
C PRO A 148 7.98 14.20 -1.33
N LEU A 149 6.90 13.92 -0.59
CA LEU A 149 6.79 14.26 0.83
C LEU A 149 7.73 13.41 1.68
N ILE A 150 7.85 12.11 1.36
CA ILE A 150 8.77 11.21 2.06
C ILE A 150 10.22 11.64 1.81
N VAL A 151 10.58 11.96 0.57
CA VAL A 151 11.92 12.45 0.20
C VAL A 151 12.23 13.76 0.92
N TRP A 152 11.29 14.72 0.90
CA TRP A 152 11.44 15.99 1.62
C TRP A 152 11.62 15.78 3.12
N PHE A 153 10.79 14.94 3.74
CA PHE A 153 10.86 14.65 5.17
C PHE A 153 12.19 14.00 5.54
N ALA A 154 12.64 13.01 4.77
CA ALA A 154 13.89 12.35 5.00
C ALA A 154 15.09 13.31 4.85
N ALA A 155 15.13 14.07 3.76
CA ALA A 155 16.21 15.02 3.50
C ALA A 155 16.31 16.10 4.58
N THR A 156 15.19 16.73 4.95
CA THR A 156 15.17 17.81 5.95
C THR A 156 15.51 17.31 7.34
N THR A 157 14.96 16.16 7.74
CA THR A 157 15.22 15.56 9.06
C THR A 157 16.69 15.16 9.20
N ILE A 158 17.25 14.53 8.18
CA ILE A 158 18.66 14.13 8.18
C ILE A 158 19.54 15.39 8.17
N ALA A 159 19.37 16.30 7.22
CA ALA A 159 20.21 17.50 7.07
C ALA A 159 20.26 18.36 8.36
N ASN A 160 19.12 18.55 9.04
CA ASN A 160 19.06 19.35 10.26
C ASN A 160 19.72 18.67 11.47
N ASN A 161 19.90 17.34 11.44
CA ASN A 161 20.39 16.56 12.56
C ASN A 161 21.72 15.84 12.29
N VAL A 162 22.31 16.01 11.10
CA VAL A 162 23.64 15.46 10.71
C VAL A 162 24.76 15.92 11.65
N ARG A 163 24.60 17.04 12.38
CA ARG A 163 25.56 17.48 13.40
C ARG A 163 25.72 16.51 14.59
N LEU A 164 24.77 15.59 14.80
CA LEU A 164 24.86 14.54 15.82
C LEU A 164 25.74 13.34 15.41
N VAL A 165 26.22 13.28 14.16
CA VAL A 165 27.00 12.15 13.61
C VAL A 165 28.46 12.52 13.32
N ARG A 166 28.86 13.80 13.44
CA ARG A 166 30.29 14.15 13.36
C ARG A 166 30.99 13.71 14.64
N PRO A 167 32.04 12.87 14.59
CA PRO A 167 32.94 12.73 15.72
C PRO A 167 33.49 14.11 16.02
N MET A 168 33.57 14.46 17.31
CA MET A 168 34.39 15.59 17.75
C MET A 168 35.80 15.34 17.22
N THR A 169 36.18 16.00 16.12
CA THR A 169 37.59 16.25 15.85
C THR A 169 38.03 17.13 17.01
N GLN A 170 38.69 16.52 17.99
CA GLN A 170 39.41 17.24 19.02
C GLN A 170 40.35 18.19 18.30
N GLY A 171 40.07 19.49 18.41
CA GLY A 171 41.10 20.49 18.29
C GLY A 171 42.04 20.32 19.47
N GLY A 172 43.33 20.25 19.20
CA GLY A 172 44.35 20.20 20.23
C GLY A 172 45.75 20.22 19.64
N GLY A 173 46.33 21.43 19.60
CA GLY A 173 47.79 21.66 19.67
C GLY A 173 48.54 21.60 18.35
#